data_AF-A0A8T4EHQ0-F1
#
_entry.id   AF-A0A8T4EHQ0-F1
#
_cell.length_a   1.000
_cell.length_b   1.000
_cell.length_c   1.000
_cell.angle_alpha   90.00
_cell.angle_beta   90.00
_cell.angle_gamma   90.00
#
_symmetry.space_group_name_H-M   'P 1'
#
loop_
_entity.id
_entity.type
_entity.pdbx_description
1 polymer ?
#
loop_
_entity_poly.entity_id
_entity_poly.type
_entity_poly.pdbx_seq_one_letter_code
_entity_poly.pdbx_strand_id
1 'polypeptide(L)'
;MKKKAVFFTFSALLLLTVAFTGILFQTRYSVSEENELVSFKTSSLNSFVLSLDQDIERGLFIAGFRALISADQVVSGSGEFLNDSESAIREAMVNGTINGKSVSMMNQSTIGEWLSRIESEATKMGIIVNFSYVSLEINQTNPWEVGYKATIIYNVTDFTGTADFRREGGVETEVSIDGLKDPLYTVFTSGKIIRAINMTAYEGNYVSGVDTTNLKEHINSLMYANSSGPSYLMRLEGNLGNSSVGIESIVRLPDLQEQGLPVYERSCVDYIYFGNDTPEIYVINNTFEDWLRIDDAHLEKYRVEGVAE
;
A
#
# COMPACT_ATOMS: atom_id res chain seq x y z
N MET A 1 58.65 67.78 30.06
CA MET A 1 57.59 66.92 30.64
C MET A 1 56.42 66.64 29.68
N LYS A 2 55.92 67.59 28.89
CA LYS A 2 54.74 67.39 28.00
C LYS A 2 54.86 66.24 26.98
N LYS A 3 56.04 65.98 26.38
CA LYS A 3 56.22 64.89 25.40
C LYS A 3 56.09 63.47 25.98
N LYS A 4 56.46 63.27 27.26
CA LYS A 4 56.34 61.96 27.92
C LYS A 4 54.89 61.63 28.25
N ALA A 5 54.11 62.63 28.69
CA ALA A 5 52.69 62.47 28.94
C ALA A 5 51.93 62.04 27.66
N VAL A 6 52.18 62.70 26.53
CA VAL A 6 51.56 62.36 25.23
C VAL A 6 51.88 60.92 24.81
N PHE A 7 53.11 60.46 25.01
CA PHE A 7 53.50 59.07 24.72
C PHE A 7 52.73 58.07 25.61
N PHE A 8 52.62 58.33 26.92
CA PHE A 8 51.84 57.47 27.81
C PHE A 8 50.34 57.44 27.47
N THR A 9 49.74 58.58 27.11
CA THR A 9 48.33 58.61 26.69
C THR A 9 48.13 57.83 25.40
N PHE A 10 49.04 57.95 24.43
CA PHE A 10 48.99 57.19 23.18
C PHE A 10 49.15 55.68 23.42
N SER A 11 50.10 55.26 24.25
CA SER A 11 50.28 53.86 24.63
C SER A 11 49.07 53.30 25.38
N ALA A 12 48.47 54.08 26.29
CA ALA A 12 47.24 53.70 26.98
C ALA A 12 46.06 53.55 26.01
N LEU A 13 45.92 54.47 25.04
CA LEU A 13 44.88 54.41 24.02
C LEU A 13 45.06 53.19 23.09
N LEU A 14 46.30 52.87 22.74
CA LEU A 14 46.63 51.70 21.93
C LEU A 14 46.27 50.41 22.68
N LEU A 15 46.64 50.31 23.95
CA LEU A 15 46.31 49.16 24.81
C LEU A 15 44.80 49.01 24.98
N LEU A 16 44.08 50.12 25.20
CA LEU A 16 42.62 50.11 25.29
C LEU A 16 41.98 49.65 23.99
N THR A 17 42.48 50.11 22.83
CA THR A 17 41.97 49.69 21.52
C THR A 17 42.15 48.18 21.31
N VAL A 18 43.32 47.63 21.65
CA VAL A 18 43.60 46.18 21.54
C VAL A 18 42.72 45.36 22.49
N ALA A 19 42.52 45.84 23.71
CA ALA A 19 41.63 45.19 24.66
C ALA A 19 40.17 45.21 24.16
N PHE A 20 39.72 46.34 23.61
CA PHE A 20 38.37 46.49 23.09
C PHE A 20 38.12 45.63 21.85
N THR A 21 39.07 45.56 20.92
CA THR A 21 38.97 44.69 19.74
C THR A 21 38.99 43.22 20.13
N GLY A 22 39.78 42.83 21.13
CA GLY A 22 39.76 41.46 21.68
C GLY A 22 38.40 41.06 22.24
N ILE A 23 37.77 41.94 23.03
CA ILE A 23 36.42 41.70 23.59
C ILE A 23 35.36 41.63 22.48
N LEU A 24 35.41 42.54 21.49
CA LEU A 24 34.49 42.52 20.36
C LEU A 24 34.65 41.27 19.48
N PHE A 25 35.88 40.78 19.32
CA PHE A 25 36.15 39.56 18.57
C PHE A 25 35.61 38.32 19.32
N GLN A 26 35.86 38.22 20.63
CA GLN A 26 35.38 37.11 21.46
C GLN A 26 33.85 37.05 21.50
N THR A 27 33.18 38.19 21.65
CA THR A 27 31.72 38.27 21.65
C THR A 27 31.12 37.89 20.29
N ARG A 28 31.70 38.37 19.18
CA ARG A 28 31.25 37.96 17.84
C ARG A 28 31.48 36.49 17.56
N TYR A 29 32.62 35.94 17.99
CA TYR A 29 32.92 34.53 17.80
C TYR A 29 31.95 33.63 18.56
N SER A 30 31.70 33.95 19.84
CA SER A 30 30.72 33.22 20.67
C SER A 30 29.32 33.25 20.07
N VAL A 31 28.85 34.40 19.58
CA VAL A 31 27.53 34.52 18.94
C VAL A 31 27.48 33.78 17.60
N SER A 32 28.58 33.80 16.83
CA SER A 32 28.66 33.06 15.57
C SER A 32 28.60 31.55 15.78
N GLU A 33 29.31 31.03 16.79
CA GLU A 33 29.34 29.61 17.13
C GLU A 33 27.97 29.13 17.65
N GLU A 34 27.31 29.93 18.48
CA GLU A 34 25.95 29.65 18.95
C GLU A 34 24.94 29.63 17.78
N ASN A 35 25.02 30.61 16.87
CA ASN A 35 24.17 30.64 15.67
C ASN A 35 24.45 29.46 14.73
N GLU A 36 25.69 29.05 14.58
CA GLU A 36 26.08 27.90 13.75
C GLU A 36 25.51 26.60 14.35
N LEU A 37 25.58 26.43 15.67
CA LEU A 37 25.03 25.28 16.38
C LEU A 37 23.49 25.23 16.30
N VAL A 38 22.81 26.37 16.47
CA VAL A 38 21.35 26.47 16.29
C VAL A 38 20.96 26.17 14.84
N SER A 39 21.68 26.71 13.87
CA SER A 39 21.47 26.47 12.43
C SER A 39 21.65 24.99 12.08
N PHE A 40 22.72 24.36 12.57
CA PHE A 40 22.98 22.94 12.38
C PHE A 40 21.84 22.08 12.93
N LYS A 41 21.41 22.31 14.18
CA LYS A 41 20.30 21.57 14.81
C LYS A 41 18.99 21.74 14.04
N THR A 42 18.67 22.97 13.65
CA THR A 42 17.46 23.28 12.88
C THR A 42 17.48 22.58 11.53
N SER A 43 18.62 22.61 10.84
CA SER A 43 18.81 21.94 9.55
C SER A 43 18.70 20.42 9.68
N SER A 44 19.34 19.82 10.69
CA SER A 44 19.23 18.38 10.96
C SER A 44 17.80 17.94 11.28
N LEU A 45 17.08 18.70 12.11
CA LEU A 45 15.68 18.41 12.43
C LEU A 45 14.78 18.54 11.20
N ASN A 46 14.98 19.58 10.39
CA ASN A 46 14.24 19.77 9.14
C ASN A 46 14.51 18.63 8.15
N SER A 47 15.77 18.23 7.96
CA SER A 47 16.10 17.07 7.12
C SER A 47 15.47 15.78 7.65
N PHE A 48 15.47 15.58 8.97
CA PHE A 48 14.83 14.42 9.59
C PHE A 48 13.33 14.40 9.34
N VAL A 49 12.62 15.52 9.53
CA VAL A 49 11.17 15.63 9.27
C VAL A 49 10.84 15.31 7.81
N LEU A 50 11.60 15.84 6.86
CA LEU A 50 11.38 15.57 5.43
C LEU A 50 11.57 14.10 5.08
N SER A 51 12.55 13.43 5.69
CA SER A 51 12.74 11.98 5.51
C SER A 51 11.67 11.17 6.22
N LEU A 52 11.23 11.62 7.39
CA LEU A 52 10.21 10.96 8.20
C LEU A 52 8.90 10.79 7.42
N ASP A 53 8.46 11.81 6.69
CA ASP A 53 7.22 11.73 5.91
C ASP A 53 7.25 10.62 4.85
N GLN A 54 8.35 10.54 4.10
CA GLN A 54 8.54 9.51 3.07
C GLN A 54 8.63 8.12 3.68
N ASP A 55 9.27 8.03 4.84
CA ASP A 55 9.38 6.79 5.55
C ASP A 55 8.01 6.34 6.07
N ILE A 56 7.16 7.24 6.59
CA ILE A 56 5.81 6.88 7.08
C ILE A 56 4.98 6.27 5.96
N GLU A 57 5.05 6.85 4.76
CA GLU A 57 4.40 6.31 3.57
C GLU A 57 4.90 4.90 3.23
N ARG A 58 6.22 4.67 3.25
CA ARG A 58 6.81 3.33 3.04
C ARG A 58 6.39 2.34 4.13
N GLY A 59 6.33 2.77 5.38
CA GLY A 59 5.89 1.97 6.51
C GLY A 59 4.44 1.52 6.32
N LEU A 60 3.57 2.45 5.91
CA LEU A 60 2.18 2.16 5.59
C LEU A 60 2.05 1.16 4.43
N PHE A 61 2.84 1.34 3.37
CA PHE A 61 2.87 0.44 2.21
C PHE A 61 3.27 -0.99 2.61
N ILE A 62 4.36 -1.14 3.37
CA ILE A 62 4.86 -2.45 3.82
C ILE A 62 3.83 -3.15 4.71
N ALA A 63 3.23 -2.40 5.64
CA ALA A 63 2.19 -2.93 6.53
C ALA A 63 0.95 -3.36 5.73
N GLY A 64 0.48 -2.54 4.78
CA GLY A 64 -0.66 -2.84 3.92
C GLY A 64 -0.41 -4.08 3.04
N PHE A 65 0.73 -4.15 2.37
CA PHE A 65 1.09 -5.30 1.53
C PHE A 65 1.15 -6.61 2.32
N ARG A 66 1.80 -6.60 3.49
CA ARG A 66 1.85 -7.79 4.36
C ARG A 66 0.49 -8.15 4.94
N ALA A 67 -0.38 -7.16 5.19
CA ALA A 67 -1.73 -7.41 5.68
C ALA A 67 -2.60 -8.10 4.62
N LEU A 68 -2.50 -7.69 3.33
CA LEU A 68 -3.19 -8.39 2.24
C LEU A 68 -2.72 -9.84 2.09
N ILE A 69 -1.41 -10.09 2.13
CA ILE A 69 -0.87 -11.45 2.08
C ILE A 69 -1.31 -12.26 3.32
N SER A 70 -1.40 -11.62 4.49
CA SER A 70 -1.90 -12.28 5.70
C SER A 70 -3.36 -12.66 5.57
N ALA A 71 -4.19 -11.78 5.01
CA ALA A 71 -5.60 -12.04 4.75
C ALA A 71 -5.77 -13.22 3.80
N ASP A 72 -5.02 -13.25 2.69
CA ASP A 72 -4.95 -14.40 1.77
C ASP A 72 -4.53 -15.68 2.49
N GLN A 73 -3.47 -15.63 3.30
CA GLN A 73 -2.99 -16.81 4.03
C GLN A 73 -4.05 -17.35 5.01
N VAL A 74 -4.82 -16.47 5.65
CA VAL A 74 -5.91 -16.87 6.54
C VAL A 74 -7.01 -17.56 5.74
N VAL A 75 -7.49 -16.96 4.65
CA VAL A 75 -8.54 -17.55 3.80
C VAL A 75 -8.09 -18.88 3.19
N SER A 76 -6.85 -18.91 2.68
CA SER A 76 -6.23 -20.13 2.15
C SER A 76 -6.08 -21.23 3.21
N GLY A 77 -5.77 -20.86 4.45
CA GLY A 77 -5.52 -21.80 5.54
C GLY A 77 -6.79 -22.32 6.22
N SER A 78 -7.83 -21.49 6.31
CA SER A 78 -9.13 -21.88 6.86
C SER A 78 -10.02 -22.57 5.81
N GLY A 79 -9.87 -22.21 4.53
CA GLY A 79 -10.84 -22.55 3.49
C GLY A 79 -12.17 -21.80 3.65
N GLU A 80 -12.19 -20.71 4.41
CA GLU A 80 -13.37 -19.89 4.70
C GLU A 80 -13.07 -18.42 4.42
N PHE A 81 -14.08 -17.70 3.92
CA PHE A 81 -14.00 -16.26 3.69
C PHE A 81 -13.91 -15.46 5.00
N LEU A 82 -13.44 -14.22 4.90
CA LEU A 82 -13.46 -13.26 6.00
C LEU A 82 -14.89 -12.71 6.21
N ASN A 83 -15.23 -12.37 7.45
CA ASN A 83 -16.52 -11.72 7.74
C ASN A 83 -16.54 -10.25 7.28
N ASP A 84 -15.39 -9.58 7.42
CA ASP A 84 -15.17 -8.18 7.06
C ASP A 84 -13.68 -8.04 6.75
N SER A 85 -13.37 -7.84 5.46
CA SER A 85 -12.01 -7.77 4.96
C SER A 85 -11.29 -6.51 5.45
N GLU A 86 -11.96 -5.37 5.48
CA GLU A 86 -11.39 -4.10 5.93
C GLU A 86 -11.01 -4.16 7.42
N SER A 87 -11.92 -4.65 8.25
CA SER A 87 -11.68 -4.83 9.69
C SER A 87 -10.54 -5.81 9.94
N ALA A 88 -10.47 -6.92 9.20
CA ALA A 88 -9.40 -7.90 9.33
C ALA A 88 -8.03 -7.35 8.90
N ILE A 89 -7.95 -6.65 7.77
CA ILE A 89 -6.71 -6.04 7.27
C ILE A 89 -6.25 -4.93 8.24
N ARG A 90 -7.18 -4.13 8.76
CA ARG A 90 -6.91 -3.12 9.78
C ARG A 90 -6.35 -3.74 11.06
N GLU A 91 -6.97 -4.81 11.56
CA GLU A 91 -6.46 -5.56 12.71
C GLU A 91 -5.04 -6.07 12.45
N ALA A 92 -4.78 -6.59 11.25
CA ALA A 92 -3.46 -7.07 10.86
C ALA A 92 -2.41 -5.94 10.89
N MET A 93 -2.73 -4.78 10.31
CA MET A 93 -1.82 -3.63 10.24
C MET A 93 -1.51 -3.02 11.61
N VAL A 94 -2.48 -3.00 12.52
CA VAL A 94 -2.32 -2.36 13.84
C VAL A 94 -1.80 -3.35 14.89
N ASN A 95 -2.39 -4.55 14.95
CA ASN A 95 -2.16 -5.52 16.02
C ASN A 95 -1.32 -6.73 15.58
N GLY A 96 -1.06 -6.91 14.28
CA GLY A 96 -0.36 -8.09 13.75
C GLY A 96 -1.17 -9.38 13.88
N THR A 97 -2.50 -9.26 13.93
CA THR A 97 -3.44 -10.36 14.17
C THR A 97 -4.63 -10.28 13.20
N ILE A 98 -5.26 -11.42 12.93
CA ILE A 98 -6.55 -11.50 12.23
C ILE A 98 -7.46 -12.39 13.06
N ASN A 99 -8.65 -11.90 13.43
CA ASN A 99 -9.58 -12.56 14.35
C ASN A 99 -8.92 -12.92 15.70
N GLY A 100 -8.07 -12.03 16.22
CA GLY A 100 -7.33 -12.19 17.47
C GLY A 100 -6.17 -13.20 17.42
N LYS A 101 -5.88 -13.81 16.26
CA LYS A 101 -4.78 -14.76 16.09
C LYS A 101 -3.62 -14.10 15.37
N SER A 102 -2.41 -14.27 15.88
CA SER A 102 -1.21 -13.68 15.28
C SER A 102 -0.93 -14.30 13.91
N VAL A 103 -0.61 -13.44 12.94
CA VAL A 103 -0.28 -13.85 11.57
C VAL A 103 1.22 -13.64 11.32
N SER A 104 1.91 -14.67 10.83
CA SER A 104 3.37 -14.67 10.71
C SER A 104 3.91 -13.60 9.79
N MET A 105 3.17 -13.23 8.74
CA MET A 105 3.60 -12.23 7.76
C MET A 105 3.64 -10.81 8.32
N MET A 106 2.89 -10.53 9.40
CA MET A 106 2.88 -9.23 10.06
C MET A 106 3.96 -9.06 11.13
N ASN A 107 4.71 -10.13 11.45
CA ASN A 107 5.78 -10.04 12.44
C ASN A 107 6.74 -8.90 12.05
N GLN A 108 6.93 -7.94 12.98
CA GLN A 108 7.82 -6.80 12.79
C GLN A 108 7.42 -5.87 11.64
N SER A 109 6.14 -5.82 11.28
CA SER A 109 5.62 -5.02 10.16
C SER A 109 4.26 -4.42 10.42
N THR A 110 3.86 -4.35 11.68
CA THR A 110 2.75 -3.49 12.09
C THR A 110 3.16 -2.02 12.02
N ILE A 111 2.17 -1.14 11.90
CA ILE A 111 2.39 0.32 11.94
C ILE A 111 3.09 0.72 13.25
N GLY A 112 2.64 0.17 14.38
CA GLY A 112 3.22 0.46 15.69
C GLY A 112 4.69 0.08 15.81
N GLU A 113 5.05 -1.14 15.39
CA GLU A 113 6.45 -1.59 15.41
C GLU A 113 7.33 -0.74 14.49
N TRP A 114 6.80 -0.31 13.36
CA TRP A 114 7.52 0.53 12.42
C TRP A 114 7.76 1.94 12.98
N LEU A 115 6.75 2.56 13.60
CA LEU A 115 6.90 3.84 14.30
C LEU A 115 7.91 3.74 15.46
N SER A 116 7.86 2.68 16.27
CA SER A 116 8.84 2.47 17.35
C SER A 116 10.28 2.30 16.84
N ARG A 117 10.48 1.76 15.64
CA ARG A 117 11.81 1.69 15.02
C ARG A 117 12.34 3.07 14.68
N ILE A 118 11.50 3.95 14.13
CA ILE A 118 11.89 5.34 13.90
C ILE A 118 12.25 6.03 15.21
N GLU A 119 11.41 5.91 16.24
CA GLU A 119 11.69 6.54 17.54
C GLU A 119 13.07 6.11 18.06
N SER A 120 13.39 4.82 17.95
CA SER A 120 14.70 4.27 18.31
C SER A 120 15.84 4.84 17.47
N GLU A 121 15.69 4.93 16.14
CA GLU A 121 16.74 5.51 15.27
C GLU A 121 16.90 7.02 15.47
N ALA A 122 15.80 7.76 15.63
CA ALA A 122 15.81 9.20 15.89
C ALA A 122 16.52 9.53 17.21
N THR A 123 16.28 8.73 18.25
CA THR A 123 16.93 8.89 19.56
C THR A 123 18.45 8.81 19.46
N LYS A 124 18.99 7.95 18.58
CA LYS A 124 20.44 7.84 18.33
C LYS A 124 21.02 9.11 17.69
N MET A 125 20.18 9.90 17.02
CA MET A 125 20.55 11.17 16.40
C MET A 125 20.34 12.38 17.33
N GLY A 126 19.90 12.17 18.57
CA GLY A 126 19.59 13.26 19.50
C GLY A 126 18.24 13.93 19.23
N ILE A 127 17.33 13.21 18.56
CA ILE A 127 15.99 13.67 18.20
C ILE A 127 14.96 12.84 18.97
N ILE A 128 14.00 13.49 19.60
CA ILE A 128 12.83 12.86 20.23
C ILE A 128 11.69 12.96 19.23
N VAL A 129 11.07 11.83 18.92
CA VAL A 129 9.85 11.76 18.13
C VAL A 129 8.79 11.10 18.99
N ASN A 130 7.61 11.68 19.01
CA ASN A 130 6.44 11.07 19.64
C ASN A 130 5.34 10.96 18.62
N PHE A 131 4.92 9.73 18.33
CA PHE A 131 3.78 9.48 17.46
C PHE A 131 2.47 9.37 18.24
N SER A 132 1.38 9.73 17.59
CA SER A 132 0.02 9.45 18.02
C SER A 132 -0.75 8.96 16.81
N TYR A 133 -1.03 7.66 16.78
CA TYR A 133 -1.87 7.05 15.77
C TYR A 133 -3.32 7.43 15.99
N VAL A 134 -3.99 7.93 14.94
CA VAL A 134 -5.37 8.40 15.02
C VAL A 134 -6.31 7.40 14.36
N SER A 135 -6.09 7.11 13.08
CA SER A 135 -6.97 6.26 12.30
C SER A 135 -6.28 5.64 11.09
N LEU A 136 -6.88 4.58 10.57
CA LEU A 136 -6.57 3.96 9.29
C LEU A 136 -7.89 3.87 8.51
N GLU A 137 -7.86 4.03 7.21
CA GLU A 137 -8.97 3.78 6.32
C GLU A 137 -8.44 2.89 5.21
N ILE A 138 -9.25 1.90 4.82
CA ILE A 138 -8.90 0.91 3.81
C ILE A 138 -10.04 0.97 2.80
N ASN A 139 -9.70 1.13 1.54
CA ASN A 139 -10.69 1.16 0.47
C ASN A 139 -10.07 0.64 -0.82
N GLN A 140 -10.91 0.41 -1.82
CA GLN A 140 -10.46 0.04 -3.15
C GLN A 140 -11.09 1.03 -4.14
N THR A 141 -10.26 1.92 -4.68
CA THR A 141 -10.67 2.96 -5.65
C THR A 141 -10.37 2.57 -7.09
N ASN A 142 -9.50 1.57 -7.28
CA ASN A 142 -9.07 1.00 -8.55
C ASN A 142 -9.26 -0.54 -8.51
N PRO A 143 -9.70 -1.20 -9.59
CA PRO A 143 -9.72 -2.67 -9.69
C PRO A 143 -8.44 -3.38 -9.26
N TRP A 144 -7.27 -2.75 -9.44
CA TRP A 144 -5.97 -3.40 -9.27
C TRP A 144 -5.21 -3.02 -8.00
N GLU A 145 -5.72 -2.09 -7.20
CA GLU A 145 -4.99 -1.53 -6.05
C GLU A 145 -5.90 -1.32 -4.85
N VAL A 146 -5.43 -1.71 -3.67
CA VAL A 146 -6.08 -1.40 -2.39
C VAL A 146 -5.40 -0.18 -1.78
N GLY A 147 -6.19 0.85 -1.51
CA GLY A 147 -5.77 2.11 -0.90
C GLY A 147 -5.80 2.06 0.62
N TYR A 148 -4.77 2.66 1.22
CA TYR A 148 -4.63 2.83 2.66
C TYR A 148 -4.43 4.30 2.98
N LYS A 149 -5.21 4.81 3.91
CA LYS A 149 -5.09 6.18 4.41
C LYS A 149 -4.95 6.18 5.91
N ALA A 150 -3.77 6.55 6.41
CA ALA A 150 -3.50 6.65 7.84
C ALA A 150 -3.41 8.10 8.27
N THR A 151 -4.06 8.46 9.38
CA THR A 151 -3.87 9.77 10.02
C THR A 151 -2.91 9.60 11.20
N ILE A 152 -1.75 10.24 11.09
CA ILE A 152 -0.69 10.17 12.09
C ILE A 152 -0.35 11.59 12.52
N ILE A 153 -0.36 11.80 13.83
CA ILE A 153 0.13 13.04 14.44
C ILE A 153 1.52 12.73 15.00
N TYR A 154 2.49 13.59 14.72
CA TYR A 154 3.81 13.44 15.30
C TYR A 154 4.38 14.77 15.78
N ASN A 155 5.15 14.69 16.86
CA ASN A 155 5.93 15.80 17.39
C ASN A 155 7.41 15.40 17.40
N VAL A 156 8.25 16.21 16.75
CA VAL A 156 9.69 16.06 16.68
C VAL A 156 10.33 17.19 17.46
N THR A 157 11.27 16.87 18.34
CA THR A 157 12.00 17.87 19.13
C THR A 157 13.45 17.44 19.27
N ASP A 158 14.40 18.37 19.20
CA ASP A 158 15.79 18.05 19.52
C ASP A 158 15.99 17.89 21.04
N PHE A 159 16.99 17.15 21.48
CA PHE A 159 17.24 16.92 22.92
C PHE A 159 17.44 18.19 23.75
N THR A 160 17.85 19.29 23.12
CA THR A 160 18.06 20.56 23.83
C THR A 160 16.83 21.47 23.82
N GLY A 161 15.75 21.09 23.13
CA GLY A 161 14.52 21.88 23.03
C GLY A 161 14.71 23.22 22.31
N THR A 162 15.72 23.31 21.45
CA THR A 162 16.01 24.49 20.64
C THR A 162 15.07 24.59 19.42
N ALA A 163 14.67 23.44 18.87
CA ALA A 163 13.80 23.35 17.71
C ALA A 163 12.75 22.24 17.93
N ASP A 164 11.51 22.56 17.63
CA ASP A 164 10.38 21.64 17.65
C ASP A 164 9.59 21.72 16.34
N PHE A 165 8.94 20.62 16.00
CA PHE A 165 8.09 20.53 14.83
C PHE A 165 6.92 19.59 15.14
N ARG A 166 5.70 20.09 14.90
CA ARG A 166 4.49 19.30 15.03
C ARG A 166 3.80 19.21 13.68
N ARG A 167 3.46 17.99 13.27
CA ARG A 167 2.64 17.75 12.08
C ARG A 167 1.43 16.88 12.41
N GLU A 168 0.35 17.24 11.75
CA GLU A 168 -0.85 16.42 11.63
C GLU A 168 -1.09 16.25 10.13
N GLY A 169 -1.14 15.00 9.67
CA GLY A 169 -1.28 14.71 8.26
C GLY A 169 -1.84 13.32 8.02
N GLY A 170 -2.66 13.23 6.97
CA GLY A 170 -3.01 11.96 6.34
C GLY A 170 -1.88 11.53 5.42
N VAL A 171 -1.42 10.29 5.56
CA VAL A 171 -0.52 9.62 4.63
C VAL A 171 -1.33 8.57 3.89
N GLU A 172 -1.18 8.55 2.58
CA GLU A 172 -1.93 7.68 1.67
C GLU A 172 -0.95 6.84 0.87
N THR A 173 -1.29 5.58 0.62
CA THR A 173 -0.53 4.68 -0.25
C THR A 173 -1.45 3.64 -0.85
N GLU A 174 -1.04 3.08 -1.98
CA GLU A 174 -1.79 2.08 -2.74
C GLU A 174 -0.93 0.83 -2.91
N VAL A 175 -1.55 -0.34 -2.77
CA VAL A 175 -0.88 -1.63 -2.90
C VAL A 175 -1.55 -2.42 -4.00
N SER A 176 -0.77 -2.80 -5.01
CA SER A 176 -1.24 -3.65 -6.11
C SER A 176 -1.66 -5.03 -5.61
N ILE A 177 -2.76 -5.54 -6.16
CA ILE A 177 -3.22 -6.92 -5.96
C ILE A 177 -2.65 -7.91 -6.98
N ASP A 178 -1.88 -7.42 -7.96
CA ASP A 178 -1.23 -8.25 -8.97
C ASP A 178 -0.28 -9.27 -8.31
N GLY A 179 -0.40 -10.53 -8.69
CA GLY A 179 0.30 -11.66 -8.10
C GLY A 179 -0.28 -12.19 -6.78
N LEU A 180 -1.26 -11.51 -6.17
CA LEU A 180 -1.97 -12.07 -5.01
C LEU A 180 -2.90 -13.21 -5.44
N LYS A 181 -3.20 -14.14 -4.53
CA LYS A 181 -4.14 -15.22 -4.85
C LYS A 181 -5.57 -14.73 -4.83
N ASP A 182 -6.40 -15.33 -5.65
CA ASP A 182 -7.84 -15.10 -5.62
C ASP A 182 -8.52 -15.98 -4.55
N PRO A 183 -9.18 -15.35 -3.55
CA PRO A 183 -9.95 -16.04 -2.52
C PRO A 183 -11.06 -16.94 -3.08
N LEU A 184 -11.71 -16.56 -4.18
CA LEU A 184 -12.85 -17.31 -4.73
C LEU A 184 -12.43 -18.71 -5.15
N TYR A 185 -11.36 -18.81 -5.97
CA TYR A 185 -10.85 -20.11 -6.40
C TYR A 185 -10.40 -20.95 -5.22
N THR A 186 -9.72 -20.32 -4.25
CA THR A 186 -9.19 -21.01 -3.09
C THR A 186 -10.32 -21.63 -2.26
N VAL A 187 -11.38 -20.89 -1.96
CA VAL A 187 -12.48 -21.38 -1.13
C VAL A 187 -13.40 -22.32 -1.91
N PHE A 188 -13.88 -21.92 -3.09
CA PHE A 188 -14.86 -22.71 -3.86
C PHE A 188 -14.29 -24.02 -4.42
N THR A 189 -12.97 -24.12 -4.58
CA THR A 189 -12.32 -25.38 -4.99
C THR A 189 -11.71 -26.15 -3.82
N SER A 190 -11.95 -25.70 -2.58
CA SER A 190 -11.35 -26.29 -1.36
C SER A 190 -9.83 -26.40 -1.43
N GLY A 191 -9.19 -25.36 -1.97
CA GLY A 191 -7.73 -25.24 -2.13
C GLY A 191 -7.11 -26.09 -3.24
N LYS A 192 -7.92 -26.79 -4.05
CA LYS A 192 -7.38 -27.63 -5.15
C LYS A 192 -6.87 -26.81 -6.32
N ILE A 193 -7.49 -25.66 -6.58
CA ILE A 193 -7.04 -24.71 -7.59
C ILE A 193 -6.63 -23.43 -6.89
N ILE A 194 -5.39 -23.04 -7.12
CA ILE A 194 -4.84 -21.77 -6.66
C ILE A 194 -4.62 -20.90 -7.89
N ARG A 195 -5.24 -19.72 -7.90
CA ARG A 195 -5.11 -18.76 -8.99
C ARG A 195 -4.51 -17.47 -8.46
N ALA A 196 -3.41 -17.03 -9.08
CA ALA A 196 -2.89 -15.69 -8.85
C ALA A 196 -3.59 -14.70 -9.79
N ILE A 197 -3.87 -13.50 -9.28
CA ILE A 197 -4.42 -12.40 -10.05
C ILE A 197 -3.32 -11.88 -10.96
N ASN A 198 -3.57 -11.90 -12.27
CA ASN A 198 -2.67 -11.35 -13.28
C ASN A 198 -3.49 -10.47 -14.22
N MET A 199 -3.15 -9.19 -14.32
CA MET A 199 -3.89 -8.26 -15.18
C MET A 199 -3.79 -8.64 -16.66
N THR A 200 -4.88 -8.48 -17.40
CA THR A 200 -4.90 -8.76 -18.83
C THR A 200 -4.21 -7.69 -19.67
N ALA A 201 -3.52 -8.13 -20.72
CA ALA A 201 -2.99 -7.25 -21.77
C ALA A 201 -3.99 -6.98 -22.92
N TYR A 202 -5.20 -7.56 -22.86
CA TYR A 202 -6.16 -7.59 -23.98
C TYR A 202 -7.44 -6.79 -23.71
N GLU A 203 -7.42 -5.90 -22.72
CA GLU A 203 -8.58 -5.09 -22.31
C GLU A 203 -9.16 -4.33 -23.52
N GLY A 204 -10.44 -4.57 -23.81
CA GLY A 204 -11.13 -4.01 -24.98
C GLY A 204 -10.66 -4.53 -26.34
N ASN A 205 -9.83 -5.58 -26.42
CA ASN A 205 -9.35 -6.17 -27.68
C ASN A 205 -9.24 -7.69 -27.61
N TYR A 206 -10.26 -8.36 -27.07
CA TYR A 206 -10.31 -9.82 -26.93
C TYR A 206 -10.61 -10.54 -28.25
N VAL A 207 -11.49 -9.95 -29.08
CA VAL A 207 -11.92 -10.51 -30.37
C VAL A 207 -11.97 -9.41 -31.43
N SER A 208 -11.54 -9.73 -32.65
CA SER A 208 -11.59 -8.85 -33.81
C SER A 208 -12.23 -9.59 -35.00
N GLY A 209 -13.49 -9.26 -35.29
CA GLY A 209 -14.28 -10.01 -36.27
C GLY A 209 -14.54 -11.44 -35.77
N VAL A 210 -13.94 -12.43 -36.44
CA VAL A 210 -13.99 -13.85 -36.02
C VAL A 210 -12.68 -14.34 -35.41
N ASP A 211 -11.65 -13.49 -35.32
CA ASP A 211 -10.37 -13.84 -34.72
C ASP A 211 -10.44 -13.73 -33.20
N THR A 212 -10.30 -14.89 -32.54
CA THR A 212 -10.42 -15.05 -31.09
C THR A 212 -9.07 -15.34 -30.42
N THR A 213 -7.96 -15.10 -31.11
CA THR A 213 -6.60 -15.40 -30.63
C THR A 213 -6.30 -14.72 -29.28
N ASN A 214 -6.66 -13.44 -29.12
CA ASN A 214 -6.42 -12.70 -27.88
C ASN A 214 -7.28 -13.24 -26.72
N LEU A 215 -8.54 -13.61 -26.98
CA LEU A 215 -9.40 -14.24 -25.98
C LEU A 215 -8.85 -15.60 -25.53
N LYS A 216 -8.38 -16.43 -26.48
CA LYS A 216 -7.73 -17.70 -26.14
C LYS A 216 -6.50 -17.50 -25.27
N GLU A 217 -5.67 -16.50 -25.59
CA GLU A 217 -4.46 -16.21 -24.81
C GLU A 217 -4.80 -15.65 -23.42
N HIS A 218 -5.80 -14.76 -23.31
CA HIS A 218 -6.34 -14.28 -22.03
C HIS A 218 -6.75 -15.45 -21.13
N ILE A 219 -7.52 -16.41 -21.67
CA ILE A 219 -8.01 -17.57 -20.94
C ILE A 219 -6.86 -18.53 -20.59
N ASN A 220 -5.99 -18.87 -21.55
CA ASN A 220 -4.88 -19.80 -21.33
C ASN A 220 -3.84 -19.27 -20.34
N SER A 221 -3.63 -17.95 -20.32
CA SER A 221 -2.74 -17.27 -19.37
C SER A 221 -3.42 -16.94 -18.03
N LEU A 222 -4.66 -17.39 -17.83
CA LEU A 222 -5.41 -17.23 -16.58
C LEU A 222 -5.56 -15.77 -16.13
N MET A 223 -5.63 -14.84 -17.08
CA MET A 223 -5.67 -13.40 -16.80
C MET A 223 -7.01 -12.95 -16.20
N TYR A 224 -7.00 -11.75 -15.63
CA TYR A 224 -8.15 -11.05 -15.06
C TYR A 224 -8.43 -9.77 -15.86
N ALA A 225 -9.70 -9.41 -15.94
CA ALA A 225 -10.17 -8.15 -16.52
C ALA A 225 -10.82 -7.28 -15.44
N ASN A 226 -10.84 -5.96 -15.63
CA ASN A 226 -11.68 -5.07 -14.84
C ASN A 226 -13.14 -5.38 -15.19
N SER A 227 -14.06 -5.44 -14.22
CA SER A 227 -15.47 -5.65 -14.51
C SER A 227 -16.40 -5.05 -13.47
N SER A 228 -17.69 -5.27 -13.65
CA SER A 228 -18.71 -4.94 -12.65
C SER A 228 -18.84 -5.99 -11.55
N GLY A 229 -18.02 -7.05 -11.55
CA GLY A 229 -18.04 -8.11 -10.55
C GLY A 229 -17.51 -7.67 -9.18
N PRO A 230 -17.19 -8.60 -8.27
CA PRO A 230 -16.70 -8.26 -6.95
C PRO A 230 -15.26 -7.72 -6.99
N SER A 231 -14.98 -6.72 -6.15
CA SER A 231 -13.61 -6.22 -5.92
C SER A 231 -12.77 -7.25 -5.15
N TYR A 232 -11.46 -7.02 -5.02
CA TYR A 232 -10.59 -7.93 -4.28
C TYR A 232 -11.01 -8.06 -2.80
N LEU A 233 -11.36 -6.93 -2.16
CA LEU A 233 -11.86 -6.91 -0.78
C LEU A 233 -13.16 -7.72 -0.64
N MET A 234 -14.09 -7.56 -1.58
CA MET A 234 -15.34 -8.34 -1.60
C MET A 234 -15.09 -9.83 -1.83
N ARG A 235 -14.10 -10.18 -2.67
CA ARG A 235 -13.68 -11.58 -2.90
C ARG A 235 -13.14 -12.22 -1.62
N LEU A 236 -12.38 -11.49 -0.79
CA LEU A 236 -11.94 -11.98 0.52
C LEU A 236 -13.12 -12.32 1.46
N GLU A 237 -14.26 -11.65 1.27
CA GLU A 237 -15.49 -11.85 2.05
C GLU A 237 -16.45 -12.87 1.44
N GLY A 238 -16.14 -13.39 0.25
CA GLY A 238 -17.08 -14.22 -0.52
C GLY A 238 -18.32 -13.46 -0.97
N ASN A 239 -18.27 -12.12 -0.96
CA ASN A 239 -19.31 -11.27 -1.48
C ASN A 239 -19.17 -11.20 -3.00
N LEU A 240 -20.05 -11.89 -3.71
CA LEU A 240 -20.06 -11.98 -5.17
C LEU A 240 -20.87 -10.85 -5.84
N GLY A 241 -21.27 -9.83 -5.07
CA GLY A 241 -22.01 -8.69 -5.57
C GLY A 241 -21.19 -7.79 -6.49
N ASN A 242 -21.88 -6.87 -7.16
CA ASN A 242 -21.25 -5.98 -8.13
C ASN A 242 -20.46 -4.85 -7.47
N SER A 243 -19.36 -4.45 -8.11
CA SER A 243 -18.52 -3.32 -7.71
C SER A 243 -18.06 -2.52 -8.92
N SER A 244 -17.94 -1.19 -8.78
CA SER A 244 -17.36 -0.34 -9.83
C SER A 244 -15.86 -0.53 -10.02
N VAL A 245 -15.22 -1.22 -9.07
CA VAL A 245 -13.80 -1.57 -9.06
C VAL A 245 -13.64 -3.10 -9.04
N GLY A 246 -14.61 -3.78 -9.65
CA GLY A 246 -14.62 -5.23 -9.76
C GLY A 246 -13.50 -5.75 -10.65
N ILE A 247 -13.12 -6.99 -10.40
CA ILE A 247 -12.32 -7.77 -11.34
C ILE A 247 -13.07 -9.05 -11.64
N GLU A 248 -12.73 -9.70 -12.74
CA GLU A 248 -13.23 -11.03 -13.08
C GLU A 248 -12.21 -11.83 -13.88
N SER A 249 -12.44 -13.13 -13.93
CA SER A 249 -11.67 -14.06 -14.73
C SER A 249 -12.57 -15.13 -15.33
N ILE A 250 -12.06 -15.81 -16.36
CA ILE A 250 -12.73 -16.98 -16.94
C ILE A 250 -12.29 -18.25 -16.21
N VAL A 251 -13.25 -18.97 -15.62
CA VAL A 251 -13.08 -20.30 -15.04
C VAL A 251 -12.84 -21.31 -16.15
N ARG A 252 -11.73 -22.03 -16.07
CA ARG A 252 -11.43 -23.11 -17.00
C ARG A 252 -12.01 -24.41 -16.48
N LEU A 253 -13.12 -24.85 -17.09
CA LEU A 253 -13.78 -26.11 -16.74
C LEU A 253 -12.87 -27.34 -16.83
N PRO A 254 -11.94 -27.45 -17.81
CA PRO A 254 -10.98 -28.55 -17.85
C PRO A 254 -10.12 -28.65 -16.59
N ASP A 255 -9.71 -27.51 -16.00
CA ASP A 255 -8.88 -27.49 -14.80
C ASP A 255 -9.66 -28.02 -13.59
N LEU A 256 -10.95 -27.66 -13.48
CA LEU A 256 -11.84 -28.22 -12.45
C LEU A 256 -12.00 -29.74 -12.63
N GLN A 257 -12.25 -30.19 -13.85
CA GLN A 257 -12.44 -31.61 -14.14
C GLN A 257 -11.18 -32.44 -13.85
N GLU A 258 -9.99 -31.93 -14.18
CA GLU A 258 -8.71 -32.59 -13.88
C GLU A 258 -8.49 -32.75 -12.37
N GLN A 259 -8.95 -31.80 -11.56
CA GLN A 259 -8.93 -31.87 -10.10
C GLN A 259 -10.07 -32.68 -9.48
N GLY A 260 -10.88 -33.35 -10.32
CA GLY A 260 -12.03 -34.15 -9.92
C GLY A 260 -13.14 -33.33 -9.26
N LEU A 261 -13.25 -32.05 -9.63
CA LEU A 261 -14.32 -31.16 -9.19
C LEU A 261 -15.52 -31.26 -10.16
N PRO A 262 -16.76 -31.09 -9.66
CA PRO A 262 -17.92 -31.04 -10.53
C PRO A 262 -17.85 -29.82 -11.44
N VAL A 263 -18.26 -30.00 -12.69
CA VAL A 263 -18.40 -28.92 -13.67
C VAL A 263 -19.88 -28.73 -13.99
N TYR A 264 -20.27 -27.47 -14.17
CA TYR A 264 -21.63 -27.07 -14.47
C TYR A 264 -21.68 -26.31 -15.79
N GLU A 265 -22.77 -26.49 -16.53
CA GLU A 265 -23.04 -25.73 -17.74
C GLU A 265 -23.63 -24.36 -17.37
N ARG A 266 -22.75 -23.40 -17.07
CA ARG A 266 -23.05 -22.04 -16.61
C ARG A 266 -22.03 -21.06 -17.21
N SER A 267 -22.27 -19.76 -17.07
CA SER A 267 -21.27 -18.75 -17.46
C SER A 267 -19.94 -19.03 -16.77
N CYS A 268 -18.87 -19.02 -17.55
CA CYS A 268 -17.51 -19.22 -17.07
C CYS A 268 -16.93 -17.95 -16.44
N VAL A 269 -17.66 -16.85 -16.33
CA VAL A 269 -17.24 -15.68 -15.55
C VAL A 269 -17.23 -16.06 -14.07
N ASP A 270 -16.09 -15.90 -13.39
CA ASP A 270 -15.81 -16.54 -12.10
C ASP A 270 -16.84 -16.33 -11.00
N TYR A 271 -17.20 -15.08 -10.70
CA TYR A 271 -18.16 -14.77 -9.64
C TYR A 271 -19.58 -15.26 -9.98
N ILE A 272 -19.93 -15.38 -11.27
CA ILE A 272 -21.20 -15.97 -11.71
C ILE A 272 -21.14 -17.50 -11.60
N TYR A 273 -20.04 -18.10 -12.07
CA TYR A 273 -19.83 -19.54 -12.05
C TYR A 273 -19.92 -20.10 -10.62
N PHE A 274 -19.23 -19.46 -9.68
CA PHE A 274 -19.23 -19.83 -8.27
C PHE A 274 -20.45 -19.31 -7.50
N GLY A 275 -21.18 -18.34 -8.07
CA GLY A 275 -22.39 -17.78 -7.50
C GLY A 275 -23.63 -18.63 -7.74
N ASN A 276 -24.80 -18.05 -7.48
CA ASN A 276 -26.11 -18.69 -7.69
C ASN A 276 -26.83 -18.19 -8.95
N ASP A 277 -26.25 -17.21 -9.66
CA ASP A 277 -26.88 -16.60 -10.82
C ASP A 277 -26.86 -17.53 -12.03
N THR A 278 -28.00 -17.67 -12.69
CA THR A 278 -28.18 -18.56 -13.85
C THR A 278 -28.65 -17.75 -15.05
N PRO A 279 -27.81 -16.81 -15.55
CA PRO A 279 -28.15 -16.04 -16.74
C PRO A 279 -28.22 -16.93 -17.99
N GLU A 280 -28.75 -16.37 -19.07
CA GLU A 280 -28.66 -17.00 -20.38
C GLU A 280 -27.18 -17.11 -20.79
N ILE A 281 -26.79 -18.25 -21.36
CA ILE A 281 -25.39 -18.55 -21.70
C ILE A 281 -25.26 -18.85 -23.18
N TYR A 282 -24.12 -18.46 -23.75
CA TYR A 282 -23.83 -18.63 -25.16
C TYR A 282 -22.54 -19.42 -25.37
N VAL A 283 -22.51 -20.23 -26.43
CA VAL A 283 -21.30 -20.89 -26.91
C VAL A 283 -20.50 -19.90 -27.72
N ILE A 284 -19.19 -19.80 -27.47
CA ILE A 284 -18.33 -18.87 -28.20
C ILE A 284 -17.61 -19.63 -29.32
N ASN A 285 -18.06 -19.44 -30.55
CA ASN A 285 -17.47 -20.07 -31.73
C ASN A 285 -16.01 -19.67 -31.95
N ASN A 286 -15.28 -20.54 -32.63
CA ASN A 286 -13.85 -20.41 -32.90
C ASN A 286 -12.99 -20.32 -31.62
N THR A 287 -13.50 -20.68 -30.45
CA THR A 287 -12.75 -20.68 -29.18
C THR A 287 -12.57 -22.08 -28.58
N PHE A 288 -13.22 -22.33 -27.46
CA PHE A 288 -13.26 -23.57 -26.71
C PHE A 288 -14.71 -24.05 -26.62
N GLU A 289 -15.31 -24.29 -27.79
CA GLU A 289 -16.76 -24.54 -27.96
C GLU A 289 -17.28 -25.67 -27.06
N ASP A 290 -16.44 -26.66 -26.76
CA ASP A 290 -16.77 -27.79 -25.90
C ASP A 290 -17.14 -27.39 -24.47
N TRP A 291 -16.65 -26.26 -23.95
CA TRP A 291 -16.80 -25.93 -22.53
C TRP A 291 -16.97 -24.44 -22.21
N LEU A 292 -16.47 -23.53 -23.05
CA LEU A 292 -16.58 -22.10 -22.77
C LEU A 292 -18.04 -21.65 -22.97
N ARG A 293 -18.57 -21.02 -21.93
CA ARG A 293 -19.89 -20.40 -21.92
C ARG A 293 -19.73 -19.00 -21.35
N ILE A 294 -20.31 -17.99 -21.99
CA ILE A 294 -20.32 -16.61 -21.49
C ILE A 294 -21.78 -16.16 -21.45
N ASP A 295 -22.15 -15.42 -20.40
CA ASP A 295 -23.49 -14.87 -20.27
C ASP A 295 -23.73 -13.61 -21.11
N ASP A 296 -25.00 -13.30 -21.32
CA ASP A 296 -25.47 -12.14 -22.08
C ASP A 296 -24.81 -10.82 -21.64
N ALA A 297 -24.68 -10.59 -20.33
CA ALA A 297 -24.14 -9.35 -19.80
C ALA A 297 -22.63 -9.16 -20.07
N HIS A 298 -21.88 -10.22 -20.38
CA HIS A 298 -20.44 -10.17 -20.63
C HIS A 298 -20.06 -10.35 -22.11
N LEU A 299 -21.03 -10.50 -23.02
CA LEU A 299 -20.73 -10.63 -24.45
C LEU A 299 -20.02 -9.39 -25.02
N GLU A 300 -20.51 -8.19 -24.71
CA GLU A 300 -19.91 -6.92 -25.15
C GLU A 300 -18.51 -6.75 -24.54
N LYS A 301 -18.36 -7.09 -23.25
CA LYS A 301 -17.10 -6.98 -22.50
C LYS A 301 -15.97 -7.75 -23.19
N TYR A 302 -16.24 -8.99 -23.58
CA TYR A 302 -15.28 -9.83 -24.29
C TYR A 302 -15.35 -9.71 -25.82
N ARG A 303 -16.19 -8.80 -26.35
CA ARG A 303 -16.41 -8.59 -27.79
C ARG A 303 -16.78 -9.87 -28.56
N VAL A 304 -17.50 -10.76 -27.92
CA VAL A 304 -17.86 -12.08 -28.48
C VAL A 304 -19.24 -12.09 -29.15
N GLU A 305 -19.98 -10.97 -29.17
CA GLU A 305 -21.33 -10.89 -29.74
C GLU A 305 -21.42 -11.41 -31.19
N GLY A 306 -20.38 -11.21 -31.99
CA GLY A 306 -20.33 -11.67 -33.39
C GLY A 306 -19.98 -13.15 -33.57
N VAL A 307 -19.63 -13.85 -32.50
CA VAL A 307 -19.22 -15.25 -32.49
C VAL A 307 -19.96 -16.06 -31.41
N ALA A 308 -20.98 -15.49 -30.77
CA ALA A 308 -21.82 -16.15 -29.77
C ALA A 308 -23.03 -16.84 -30.44
N GLU A 309 -23.28 -18.10 -30.09
CA GLU A 309 -24.44 -18.92 -30.52
C GLU A 309 -25.23 -19.47 -29.34
#